data_AF-A0A558DC72-F1
#
_entry.id   AF-A0A558DC72-F1
#
_cell.length_a   1.000
_cell.length_b   1.000
_cell.length_c   1.000
_cell.angle_alpha   90.00
_cell.angle_beta   90.00
_cell.angle_gamma   90.00
#
_symmetry.space_group_name_H-M   'P 1'
#
loop_
_entity.id
_entity.type
_entity.pdbx_description
1 polymer ?
#
loop_
_entity_poly.entity_id
_entity_poly.type
_entity_poly.pdbx_seq_one_letter_code
_entity_poly.pdbx_strand_id
1 'polypeptide(L)' 'MNAFRASGRPVLFLVLLCVTLGLLFSLLGSEVGLILITAGLGALVLFILLGTTLGCRLQIK' A
#
# COMPACT_ATOMS: atom_id res chain seq x y z
N MET A 1 -4.06 7.75 17.62
CA MET A 1 -4.11 8.38 16.27
C MET A 1 -2.73 8.65 15.66
N ASN A 2 -1.70 9.05 16.43
CA ASN A 2 -0.37 9.36 15.89
C ASN A 2 0.37 8.17 15.23
N ALA A 3 0.19 6.94 15.74
CA ALA A 3 0.82 5.74 15.14
C ALA A 3 0.32 5.45 13.71
N PHE A 4 -0.97 5.66 13.43
CA PHE A 4 -1.54 5.51 12.08
C PHE A 4 -1.04 6.56 11.11
N ARG A 5 -0.92 7.80 11.58
CA ARG A 5 -0.44 8.93 10.77
C ARG A 5 1.06 8.83 10.48
N ALA A 6 1.84 8.31 11.43
CA ALA A 6 3.25 7.95 11.24
C ALA A 6 3.42 6.74 10.31
N SER A 7 2.48 5.79 10.32
CA SER A 7 2.50 4.59 9.45
C SER A 7 1.98 4.88 8.03
N GLY A 8 1.14 5.90 7.83
CA GLY A 8 0.60 6.23 6.50
C GLY A 8 1.65 6.71 5.49
N ARG A 9 2.66 7.47 5.93
CA ARG A 9 3.78 7.92 5.09
C ARG A 9 4.66 6.77 4.57
N PRO A 10 5.14 5.83 5.41
CA PRO A 10 5.94 4.71 4.94
C PRO A 10 5.15 3.74 4.05
N VAL A 11 3.84 3.57 4.27
CA VAL A 11 3.01 2.73 3.37
C VAL A 11 2.84 3.37 1.99
N LEU A 12 2.57 4.67 1.94
CA LEU A 12 2.52 5.41 0.66
C LEU A 12 3.84 5.30 -0.11
N PHE A 13 4.97 5.42 0.59
CA PHE A 13 6.29 5.25 -0.01
C PHE A 13 6.53 3.83 -0.52
N LEU A 14 6.17 2.81 0.27
CA LEU A 14 6.30 1.41 -0.13
C LEU A 14 5.47 1.08 -1.37
N VAL A 15 4.23 1.58 -1.43
CA VAL A 15 3.35 1.36 -2.59
C VAL A 15 3.89 2.06 -3.83
N LEU A 16 4.37 3.30 -3.68
CA LEU A 16 5.02 4.01 -4.79
C LEU A 16 6.25 3.25 -5.29
N LEU A 17 7.07 2.70 -4.39
CA LEU A 17 8.24 1.88 -4.73
C LEU A 17 7.83 0.61 -5.49
N CYS A 18 6.82 -0.12 -5.00
CA CYS A 18 6.30 -1.33 -5.63
C CYS A 18 5.72 -1.06 -7.03
N VAL A 19 4.98 0.03 -7.20
CA VAL A 19 4.44 0.43 -8.52
C VAL A 19 5.57 0.80 -9.47
N THR A 20 6.57 1.54 -9.01
CA THR A 20 7.71 1.97 -9.84
C THR A 20 8.56 0.77 -10.28
N LEU A 21 8.91 -0.12 -9.35
CA LEU A 21 9.63 -1.36 -9.64
C LEU A 21 8.80 -2.28 -10.55
N GLY A 22 7.52 -2.42 -10.27
CA GLY A 22 6.61 -3.23 -11.06
C GLY A 22 6.51 -2.75 -12.52
N LEU A 23 6.40 -1.44 -12.74
CA LEU A 23 6.46 -0.84 -14.07
C LEU A 23 7.80 -1.08 -14.75
N LEU A 24 8.92 -0.95 -14.02
CA LEU A 24 10.25 -1.21 -14.55
C LEU A 24 10.39 -2.67 -15.00
N PHE A 25 9.97 -3.63 -14.18
CA PHE A 25 9.98 -5.05 -14.54
C PHE A 25 9.02 -5.38 -15.69
N SER A 26 7.85 -4.72 -15.74
CA SER A 26 6.90 -4.88 -16.85
C SER A 26 7.48 -4.36 -18.17
N LEU A 27 8.25 -3.26 -18.14
CA LEU A 27 8.95 -2.72 -19.32
C LEU A 27 10.11 -3.63 -19.77
N LEU A 28 10.75 -4.35 -18.84
CA LEU A 28 11.72 -5.39 -19.15
C LEU A 28 11.10 -6.68 -19.72
N GLY A 29 9.76 -6.73 -19.89
CA GLY A 29 9.06 -7.93 -20.37
C GLY A 29 8.98 -9.05 -19.35
N SER A 30 9.19 -8.74 -18.06
CA SER A 30 9.15 -9.72 -16.99
C SER A 30 7.75 -9.84 -16.39
N GLU A 31 7.22 -11.07 -16.36
CA GLU A 31 5.92 -11.40 -15.75
C GLU A 31 5.88 -11.09 -14.24
N VAL A 32 7.06 -10.95 -13.63
CA VAL A 32 7.26 -10.56 -12.24
C VAL A 32 6.75 -9.14 -11.97
N GLY A 33 6.74 -8.26 -12.99
CA GLY A 33 6.27 -6.88 -12.85
C GLY A 33 4.79 -6.80 -12.47
N LEU A 34 3.93 -7.60 -13.11
CA LEU A 34 2.50 -7.65 -12.80
C LEU A 34 2.24 -8.17 -11.39
N ILE A 35 2.98 -9.20 -10.96
CA ILE A 35 2.87 -9.76 -9.60
C ILE A 35 3.25 -8.70 -8.57
N LEU A 36 4.32 -7.94 -8.80
CA LEU A 36 4.76 -6.87 -7.91
C LEU A 36 3.72 -5.75 -7.77
N ILE A 37 3.13 -5.31 -8.89
CA ILE A 37 2.10 -4.28 -8.92
C ILE A 37 0.86 -4.75 -8.14
N THR A 38 0.43 -5.99 -8.39
CA THR A 38 -0.77 -6.55 -7.77
C THR A 38 -0.59 -6.73 -6.26
N ALA A 39 0.58 -7.20 -5.83
CA ALA A 39 0.92 -7.31 -4.41
C ALA A 39 0.99 -5.94 -3.71
N GLY A 40 1.59 -4.93 -4.36
CA GLY A 40 1.65 -3.56 -3.84
C GLY A 40 0.26 -2.92 -3.68
N LEU A 41 -0.62 -3.09 -4.67
CA LEU A 41 -2.02 -2.64 -4.61
C LEU A 41 -2.81 -3.36 -3.51
N GLY A 42 -2.64 -4.68 -3.37
CA GLY A 42 -3.29 -5.46 -2.31
C GLY A 42 -2.89 -4.98 -0.90
N ALA A 43 -1.60 -4.70 -0.70
CA ALA A 43 -1.10 -4.16 0.56
C ALA A 43 -1.67 -2.76 0.86
N LEU A 44 -1.80 -1.89 -0.16
CA LEU A 44 -2.43 -0.57 -0.01
C LEU A 44 -3.88 -0.70 0.46
N VAL A 45 -4.67 -1.57 -0.17
CA VAL A 45 -6.09 -1.78 0.17
C VAL A 45 -6.22 -2.29 1.61
N LEU A 46 -5.43 -3.28 2.00
CA LEU A 46 -5.41 -3.80 3.37
C LEU A 46 -5.07 -2.71 4.39
N PHE A 47 -4.10 -1.85 4.08
CA PHE A 47 -3.72 -0.75 4.96
C PHE A 47 -4.85 0.28 5.12
N ILE A 48 -5.54 0.63 4.04
CA ILE A 48 -6.71 1.53 4.10
C ILE A 48 -7.84 0.87 4.90
N LEU A 49 -8.11 -0.42 4.71
CA LEU A 49 -9.12 -1.15 5.49
C LEU A 49 -8.80 -1.15 6.99
N LEU A 50 -7.55 -1.44 7.35
CA LEU A 50 -7.09 -1.41 8.74
C LEU A 50 -7.18 0.01 9.33
N GLY A 51 -6.76 1.03 8.58
CA GLY A 51 -6.82 2.42 8.99
C GLY A 51 -8.23 2.96 9.16
N THR A 52 -9.14 2.59 8.26
CA THR A 52 -10.56 2.96 8.35
C THR A 52 -11.25 2.22 9.49
N THR A 53 -10.99 0.93 9.71
CA THR A 53 -11.60 0.17 10.82
C THR A 53 -11.21 0.73 12.19
N LEU A 54 -9.93 1.08 12.36
CA LEU A 54 -9.44 1.67 13.61
C LEU A 54 -9.88 3.13 13.77
N GLY A 55 -9.99 3.89 12.66
CA GLY A 55 -10.59 5.22 12.64
C GLY A 55 -12.09 5.21 13.00
N CYS A 56 -12.84 4.24 12.47
CA CYS A 56 -14.27 4.05 12.75
C CYS A 56 -14.51 3.72 14.23
N ARG A 57 -13.73 2.80 14.82
CA ARG A 57 -13.84 2.49 16.25
C ARG A 57 -13.48 3.66 17.17
N LEU A 58 -12.62 4.57 16.74
CA LEU A 58 -12.24 5.77 17.50
C LEU A 58 -13.28 6.90 17.44
N GLN A 59 -14.19 6.89 16.45
CA GLN A 59 -15.23 7.91 16.29
C GLN A 59 -16.53 7.58 17.06
N ILE A 60 -16.71 6.32 17.45
CA ILE A 60 -17.92 5.82 18.14
C ILE A 60 -17.77 5.90 19.69
N LYS A 61 -16.62 6.32 20.19
CA LYS A 61 -16.31 6.42 21.63
C LYS A 61 -16.08 7.87 22.03
#